data_AF-A0A6B8VK20-F1
#
_entry.id   AF-A0A6B8VK20-F1
#
_cell.length_a   1.000
_cell.length_b   1.000
_cell.length_c   1.000
_cell.angle_alpha   90.00
_cell.angle_beta   90.00
_cell.angle_gamma   90.00
#
_symmetry.space_group_name_H-M   'P 1'
#
loop_
_entity.id
_entity.type
_entity.pdbx_description
1 polymer ?
#
loop_
_entity_poly.entity_id
_entity_poly.type
_entity_poly.pdbx_seq_one_letter_code
_entity_poly.pdbx_strand_id
1 'polypeptide(L)'
;MWPFRADPAHRATGPLKEFYATPPPADATPLAELPLLAVDVETTGMDPKKHQLVSIGWVPVNGASIDLAGAGYVILRGTEGFSVGPSATIHQLTDDEIAAGIDHADAVEQLLRALAGRVMLGHFVAMEEGFLSLACQEIFNAPLKVPTVDTFAIERRHMERMGTYPRGEDLRLARVRQRYGLPDYHNHNALTDALACAEQYLAHRATLPMSTLKDVMG
;
A
#
# COMPACT_ATOMS: atom_id res chain seq x y z
N MET A 1 -29.24 -12.00 5.13
CA MET A 1 -28.53 -13.22 4.72
C MET A 1 -27.90 -12.95 3.36
N TRP A 2 -26.69 -12.39 3.35
CA TRP A 2 -25.92 -12.10 2.13
C TRP A 2 -25.28 -13.41 1.66
N PRO A 3 -25.23 -13.73 0.35
CA PRO A 3 -24.71 -15.03 -0.08
C PRO A 3 -23.25 -15.14 0.34
N PHE A 4 -22.87 -16.32 0.86
CA PHE A 4 -21.48 -16.70 1.09
C PHE A 4 -20.70 -16.50 -0.21
N ARG A 5 -19.99 -15.37 -0.33
CA ARG A 5 -18.93 -15.24 -1.34
C ARG A 5 -17.87 -16.26 -0.96
N ALA A 6 -17.64 -17.23 -1.83
CA ALA A 6 -16.58 -18.23 -1.65
C ALA A 6 -15.25 -17.51 -1.33
N ASP A 7 -14.49 -18.07 -0.39
CA ASP A 7 -13.16 -17.58 -0.04
C ASP A 7 -12.28 -17.53 -1.30
N PRO A 8 -11.76 -16.36 -1.71
CA PRO A 8 -10.91 -16.24 -2.89
C PRO A 8 -9.68 -17.15 -2.83
N ALA A 9 -9.22 -17.54 -1.63
CA ALA A 9 -8.10 -18.46 -1.45
C ALA A 9 -8.29 -19.79 -2.17
N HIS A 10 -9.53 -20.26 -2.37
CA HIS A 10 -9.78 -21.52 -3.08
C HIS A 10 -9.46 -21.47 -4.58
N ARG A 11 -9.45 -20.28 -5.19
CA ARG A 11 -9.19 -20.10 -6.63
C ARG A 11 -7.79 -19.60 -6.93
N ALA A 12 -7.10 -19.10 -5.91
CA ALA A 12 -5.75 -18.55 -6.03
C ALA A 12 -4.77 -19.62 -6.50
N THR A 13 -3.85 -19.21 -7.38
CA THR A 13 -2.73 -20.03 -7.87
C THR A 13 -1.40 -19.37 -7.54
N GLY A 14 -0.31 -20.13 -7.68
CA GLY A 14 1.06 -19.61 -7.55
C GLY A 14 1.33 -18.86 -6.23
N PRO A 15 2.13 -17.78 -6.27
CA PRO A 15 2.48 -16.95 -5.11
C PRO A 15 1.29 -16.44 -4.29
N LEU A 16 0.15 -16.14 -4.92
CA LEU A 16 -1.03 -15.68 -4.17
C LEU A 16 -1.62 -16.78 -3.29
N LYS A 17 -1.56 -18.04 -3.75
CA LYS A 17 -1.97 -19.19 -2.93
C LYS A 17 -1.05 -19.37 -1.73
N GLU A 18 0.26 -19.15 -1.91
CA GLU A 18 1.26 -19.21 -0.84
C GLU A 18 1.07 -18.07 0.16
N PHE A 19 0.79 -16.86 -0.33
CA PHE A 19 0.40 -15.71 0.49
C PHE A 19 -0.80 -16.06 1.39
N TYR A 20 -1.86 -16.64 0.84
CA TYR A 20 -3.04 -17.07 1.61
C TYR A 20 -2.79 -18.23 2.57
N ALA A 21 -1.70 -18.99 2.39
CA ALA A 21 -1.31 -20.04 3.34
C ALA A 21 -0.68 -19.48 4.63
N THR A 22 -0.28 -18.20 4.63
CA THR A 22 0.27 -17.51 5.80
C THR A 22 -0.83 -16.65 6.43
N PRO A 23 -1.33 -16.99 7.63
CA PRO A 23 -2.43 -16.25 8.24
C PRO A 23 -1.98 -14.82 8.61
N PRO A 24 -2.86 -13.82 8.46
CA PRO A 24 -2.57 -12.47 8.92
C PRO A 24 -2.61 -12.37 10.46
N PRO A 25 -2.08 -11.28 11.04
CA PRO A 25 -2.26 -10.98 12.46
C PRO A 25 -3.73 -10.87 12.84
N ALA A 26 -4.07 -11.26 14.08
CA ALA A 26 -5.44 -11.13 14.60
C ALA A 26 -5.76 -9.68 14.99
N ASP A 27 -7.04 -9.29 14.97
CA ASP A 27 -7.52 -7.95 15.34
C ASP A 27 -7.02 -7.46 16.72
N ALA A 28 -6.83 -8.39 17.67
CA ALA A 28 -6.38 -8.10 19.02
C ALA A 28 -4.85 -7.92 19.14
N THR A 29 -4.10 -8.08 18.04
CA THR A 29 -2.63 -7.97 18.05
C THR A 29 -2.22 -6.56 18.51
N PRO A 30 -1.37 -6.42 19.54
CA PRO A 30 -0.87 -5.12 19.99
C PRO A 30 -0.06 -4.42 18.89
N LEU A 31 -0.19 -3.09 18.77
CA LEU A 31 0.58 -2.31 17.77
C LEU A 31 2.10 -2.35 17.98
N ALA A 32 2.56 -2.75 19.17
CA ALA A 32 3.97 -2.97 19.46
C ALA A 32 4.53 -4.24 18.79
N GLU A 33 3.67 -5.21 18.50
CA GLU A 33 4.02 -6.52 17.92
C GLU A 33 3.52 -6.67 16.49
N LEU A 34 2.75 -5.69 15.99
CA LEU A 34 2.07 -5.78 14.70
C LEU A 34 3.10 -5.75 13.53
N PRO A 35 3.16 -6.82 12.71
CA PRO A 35 3.97 -6.80 11.50
C PRO A 35 3.18 -6.12 10.37
N LEU A 36 3.71 -5.01 9.90
CA LEU A 36 3.15 -4.19 8.83
C LEU A 36 4.09 -4.21 7.62
N LEU A 37 3.52 -3.94 6.46
CA LEU A 37 4.27 -3.60 5.25
C LEU A 37 3.65 -2.30 4.71
N ALA A 38 4.38 -1.19 4.79
CA ALA A 38 4.00 0.02 4.08
C ALA A 38 4.13 -0.25 2.58
N VAL A 39 3.09 0.04 1.82
CA VAL A 39 3.03 -0.17 0.36
C VAL A 39 2.49 1.10 -0.27
N ASP A 40 3.12 1.50 -1.36
CA ASP A 40 2.64 2.54 -2.24
C ASP A 40 2.83 2.08 -3.69
N VAL A 41 1.99 2.59 -4.60
CA VAL A 41 2.03 2.23 -6.02
C VAL A 41 1.98 3.47 -6.89
N GLU A 42 2.80 3.47 -7.94
CA GLU A 42 2.64 4.44 -9.02
C GLU A 42 1.82 3.85 -10.15
N THR A 43 0.95 4.67 -10.72
CA THR A 43 -0.02 4.24 -11.73
C THR A 43 -0.20 5.32 -12.78
N THR A 44 -0.65 4.96 -13.99
CA THR A 44 -0.93 5.97 -15.03
C THR A 44 -2.21 6.76 -14.82
N GLY A 45 -2.94 6.50 -13.73
CA GLY A 45 -4.18 7.16 -13.35
C GLY A 45 -4.95 6.35 -12.32
N MET A 46 -6.13 6.84 -11.92
CA MET A 46 -6.78 6.40 -10.67
C MET A 46 -7.72 5.19 -10.80
N ASP A 47 -8.03 4.74 -12.02
CA ASP A 47 -8.99 3.63 -12.26
C ASP A 47 -8.22 2.37 -12.69
N PRO A 48 -8.12 1.35 -11.83
CA PRO A 48 -7.42 0.10 -12.14
C PRO A 48 -7.88 -0.58 -13.43
N LYS A 49 -9.13 -0.37 -13.86
CA LYS A 49 -9.66 -0.99 -15.08
C LYS A 49 -9.24 -0.27 -16.36
N LYS A 50 -8.69 0.93 -16.24
CA LYS A 50 -8.34 1.82 -17.37
C LYS A 50 -6.87 2.20 -17.38
N HIS A 51 -6.19 2.06 -16.25
CA HIS A 51 -4.82 2.49 -16.04
C HIS A 51 -3.96 1.31 -15.62
N GLN A 52 -2.65 1.51 -15.71
CA GLN A 52 -1.67 0.46 -15.46
C GLN A 52 -0.88 0.75 -14.20
N LEU A 53 -0.46 -0.33 -13.54
CA LEU A 53 0.50 -0.30 -12.46
C LEU A 53 1.90 -0.08 -13.04
N VAL A 54 2.62 0.91 -12.54
CA VAL A 54 3.92 1.35 -13.08
C VAL A 54 5.06 0.97 -12.15
N SER A 55 4.90 1.18 -10.84
CA SER A 55 5.89 0.71 -9.86
C SER A 55 5.23 0.35 -8.54
N ILE A 56 5.90 -0.48 -7.76
CA ILE A 56 5.50 -0.85 -6.40
C ILE A 56 6.69 -0.58 -5.49
N GLY A 57 6.46 0.15 -4.41
CA GLY A 57 7.42 0.34 -3.34
C GLY A 57 6.87 -0.23 -2.05
N TRP A 58 7.74 -0.85 -1.25
CA TRP A 58 7.35 -1.32 0.06
C TRP A 58 8.45 -1.18 1.10
N VAL A 59 8.01 -1.01 2.35
CA VAL A 59 8.89 -0.87 3.52
C VAL A 59 8.28 -1.63 4.71
N PRO A 60 8.95 -2.68 5.22
CA PRO A 60 8.49 -3.37 6.42
C PRO A 60 8.52 -2.48 7.66
N VAL A 61 7.48 -2.57 8.48
CA VAL A 61 7.39 -1.91 9.78
C VAL A 61 7.08 -2.97 10.82
N ASN A 62 7.98 -3.14 11.79
CA ASN A 62 7.86 -4.14 12.85
C ASN A 62 7.74 -3.41 14.19
N GLY A 63 6.50 -3.30 14.69
CA GLY A 63 6.23 -2.51 15.88
C GLY A 63 6.68 -1.05 15.71
N ALA A 64 7.74 -0.66 16.42
CA ALA A 64 8.27 0.70 16.43
C ALA A 64 9.37 0.99 15.41
N SER A 65 9.74 0.00 14.59
CA SER A 65 10.93 0.08 13.76
C SER A 65 10.58 -0.05 12.29
N ILE A 66 11.15 0.84 11.50
CA ILE A 66 11.20 0.73 10.03
C ILE A 66 12.41 -0.15 9.70
N ASP A 67 12.17 -1.24 8.98
CA ASP A 67 13.21 -2.19 8.58
C ASP A 67 13.56 -1.99 7.10
N LEU A 68 14.58 -1.17 6.84
CA LEU A 68 15.05 -0.86 5.49
C LEU A 68 15.73 -2.06 4.82
N ALA A 69 16.16 -3.09 5.56
CA ALA A 69 16.80 -4.26 4.96
C ALA A 69 15.81 -5.12 4.15
N GLY A 70 14.51 -5.07 4.51
CA GLY A 70 13.44 -5.72 3.76
C GLY A 70 12.66 -4.79 2.84
N ALA A 71 13.08 -3.53 2.69
CA ALA A 71 12.46 -2.60 1.75
C ALA A 71 12.73 -3.04 0.31
N GLY A 72 11.80 -2.74 -0.59
CA GLY A 72 11.94 -3.08 -2.00
C GLY A 72 11.20 -2.13 -2.91
N TYR A 73 11.66 -2.10 -4.15
CA TYR A 73 11.13 -1.24 -5.21
C TYR A 73 11.27 -1.96 -6.54
N VAL A 74 10.18 -2.03 -7.29
CA VAL A 74 10.15 -2.63 -8.62
C VAL A 74 9.40 -1.74 -9.58
N ILE A 75 9.92 -1.61 -10.79
CA ILE A 75 9.26 -0.97 -11.91
C ILE A 75 8.69 -2.07 -12.80
N LEU A 76 7.42 -1.97 -13.16
CA LEU A 76 6.73 -2.92 -14.00
C LEU A 76 6.91 -2.53 -15.46
N ARG A 77 7.13 -3.53 -16.31
CA ARG A 77 7.26 -3.31 -17.75
C ARG A 77 5.96 -2.83 -18.34
N GLY A 78 5.94 -1.65 -18.95
CA GLY A 78 4.76 -1.14 -19.67
C GLY A 78 4.32 -2.09 -20.80
N THR A 79 3.02 -2.16 -21.08
CA THR A 79 2.50 -2.95 -22.20
C THR A 79 2.93 -2.37 -23.56
N GLU A 80 2.84 -3.13 -24.65
CA GLU A 80 3.13 -2.58 -25.99
C GLU A 80 2.29 -1.31 -26.28
N GLY A 81 2.94 -0.26 -26.80
CA GLY A 81 2.31 1.04 -27.06
C GLY A 81 2.09 1.92 -25.83
N PHE A 82 2.59 1.50 -24.66
CA PHE A 82 2.56 2.30 -23.44
C PHE A 82 3.47 3.53 -23.55
N SER A 83 2.96 4.67 -23.08
CA SER A 83 3.76 5.84 -22.75
C SER A 83 3.20 6.45 -21.48
N VAL A 84 4.07 6.89 -20.58
CA VAL A 84 3.64 7.63 -19.39
C VAL A 84 2.97 8.97 -19.75
N GLY A 85 3.16 9.50 -20.96
CA GLY A 85 2.51 10.73 -21.40
C GLY A 85 2.70 11.87 -20.38
N PRO A 86 1.66 12.65 -20.03
CA PRO A 86 1.75 13.70 -19.02
C PRO A 86 2.16 13.22 -17.60
N SER A 87 2.00 11.93 -17.31
CA SER A 87 2.34 11.34 -16.01
C SER A 87 3.84 11.15 -15.81
N ALA A 88 4.65 11.20 -16.88
CA ALA A 88 6.11 11.15 -16.80
C ALA A 88 6.68 12.29 -15.94
N THR A 89 6.08 13.48 -16.07
CA THR A 89 6.42 14.68 -15.29
C THR A 89 6.03 14.53 -13.81
N ILE A 90 5.11 13.62 -13.51
CA ILE A 90 4.60 13.38 -12.15
C ILE A 90 5.45 12.31 -11.47
N HIS A 91 5.68 11.16 -12.10
CA HIS A 91 6.24 9.95 -11.46
C HIS A 91 7.77 9.81 -11.55
N GLN A 92 8.47 10.79 -12.13
CA GLN A 92 9.92 10.80 -12.40
C GLN A 92 10.49 9.61 -13.19
N LEU A 93 9.66 8.61 -13.50
CA LEU A 93 10.00 7.44 -14.30
C LEU A 93 9.94 7.81 -15.78
N THR A 94 11.03 7.54 -16.47
CA THR A 94 11.15 7.68 -17.92
C THR A 94 10.50 6.49 -18.64
N ASP A 95 10.08 6.71 -19.89
CA ASP A 95 9.56 5.62 -20.75
C ASP A 95 10.61 4.48 -20.88
N ASP A 96 11.91 4.80 -20.87
CA ASP A 96 13.01 3.82 -20.92
C ASP A 96 13.10 2.96 -19.65
N GLU A 97 12.97 3.56 -18.47
CA GLU A 97 12.94 2.83 -17.20
C GLU A 97 11.74 1.89 -17.13
N ILE A 98 10.59 2.33 -17.64
CA ILE A 98 9.39 1.49 -17.70
C ILE A 98 9.54 0.38 -18.74
N ALA A 99 10.12 0.65 -19.91
CA ALA A 99 10.41 -0.39 -20.89
C ALA A 99 11.39 -1.45 -20.34
N ALA A 100 12.33 -1.03 -19.50
CA ALA A 100 13.30 -1.90 -18.82
C ALA A 100 12.76 -2.59 -17.56
N GLY A 101 11.51 -2.31 -17.16
CA GLY A 101 10.86 -2.91 -16.01
C GLY A 101 10.79 -4.44 -16.05
N ILE A 102 10.44 -5.03 -14.91
CA ILE A 102 10.26 -6.48 -14.76
C ILE A 102 8.85 -6.91 -15.15
N ASP A 103 8.64 -8.23 -15.31
CA ASP A 103 7.32 -8.76 -15.59
C ASP A 103 6.34 -8.47 -14.45
N HIS A 104 5.06 -8.28 -14.79
CA HIS A 104 4.01 -7.99 -13.81
C HIS A 104 3.86 -9.13 -12.79
N ALA A 105 3.97 -10.39 -13.23
CA ALA A 105 3.88 -11.54 -12.33
C ALA A 105 5.05 -11.55 -11.33
N ASP A 106 6.27 -11.28 -11.79
CA ASP A 106 7.47 -11.22 -10.94
C ASP A 106 7.39 -10.08 -9.92
N ALA A 107 6.88 -8.91 -10.33
CA ALA A 107 6.69 -7.76 -9.45
C ALA A 107 5.68 -8.05 -8.33
N VAL A 108 4.50 -8.57 -8.71
CA VAL A 108 3.44 -8.88 -7.76
C VAL A 108 3.85 -10.05 -6.85
N GLU A 109 4.57 -11.04 -7.37
CA GLU A 109 5.15 -12.12 -6.56
C GLU A 109 6.09 -11.59 -5.47
N GLN A 110 7.00 -10.68 -5.81
CA GLN A 110 7.92 -10.08 -4.83
C GLN A 110 7.16 -9.36 -3.72
N LEU A 111 6.14 -8.58 -4.08
CA LEU A 111 5.28 -7.92 -3.10
C LEU A 111 4.55 -8.94 -2.22
N LEU A 112 3.92 -9.96 -2.81
CA LEU A 112 3.18 -10.98 -2.06
C LEU A 112 4.07 -11.72 -1.07
N ARG A 113 5.32 -12.03 -1.44
CA ARG A 113 6.32 -12.62 -0.55
C ARG A 113 6.66 -11.68 0.62
N ALA A 114 6.83 -10.39 0.35
CA ALA A 114 7.09 -9.40 1.39
C ALA A 114 5.88 -9.19 2.33
N LEU A 115 4.66 -9.27 1.79
CA LEU A 115 3.40 -8.98 2.48
C LEU A 115 2.84 -10.18 3.25
N ALA A 116 3.26 -11.40 2.94
CA ALA A 116 2.77 -12.62 3.60
C ALA A 116 2.90 -12.54 5.14
N GLY A 117 1.78 -12.78 5.84
CA GLY A 117 1.71 -12.70 7.30
C GLY A 117 1.74 -11.28 7.88
N ARG A 118 1.63 -10.24 7.05
CA ARG A 118 1.64 -8.83 7.46
C ARG A 118 0.32 -8.15 7.14
N VAL A 119 0.11 -7.00 7.78
CA VAL A 119 -0.96 -6.05 7.45
C VAL A 119 -0.43 -5.03 6.44
N MET A 120 -1.19 -4.76 5.38
CA MET A 120 -0.82 -3.74 4.39
C MET A 120 -1.09 -2.35 4.95
N LEU A 121 -0.05 -1.53 5.04
CA LEU A 121 -0.12 -0.15 5.50
C LEU A 121 -0.05 0.76 4.27
N GLY A 122 -0.98 1.69 4.15
CA GLY A 122 -1.00 2.63 3.03
C GLY A 122 -1.49 4.01 3.44
N HIS A 123 -1.44 4.95 2.50
CA HIS A 123 -2.02 6.27 2.64
C HIS A 123 -3.07 6.46 1.56
N PHE A 124 -4.34 6.21 1.91
CA PHE A 124 -5.46 5.99 0.97
C PHE A 124 -5.41 4.62 0.27
N VAL A 125 -5.34 3.56 1.09
CA VAL A 125 -5.10 2.15 0.71
C VAL A 125 -6.00 1.56 -0.39
N ALA A 126 -7.15 2.20 -0.63
CA ALA A 126 -8.10 1.79 -1.67
C ALA A 126 -7.47 1.85 -3.08
N MET A 127 -6.49 2.72 -3.29
CA MET A 127 -5.74 2.80 -4.55
C MET A 127 -4.90 1.53 -4.76
N GLU A 128 -4.02 1.23 -3.80
CA GLU A 128 -3.14 0.05 -3.82
C GLU A 128 -3.97 -1.23 -3.92
N GLU A 129 -5.01 -1.38 -3.09
CA GLU A 129 -5.91 -2.54 -3.12
C GLU A 129 -6.55 -2.74 -4.50
N GLY A 130 -7.00 -1.66 -5.14
CA GLY A 130 -7.66 -1.74 -6.43
C GLY A 130 -6.75 -2.29 -7.52
N PHE A 131 -5.54 -1.74 -7.64
CA PHE A 131 -4.55 -2.17 -8.64
C PHE A 131 -4.00 -3.57 -8.34
N LEU A 132 -3.57 -3.81 -7.10
CA LEU A 132 -2.97 -5.08 -6.71
C LEU A 132 -3.99 -6.24 -6.75
N SER A 133 -5.25 -5.98 -6.41
CA SER A 133 -6.30 -7.00 -6.51
C SER A 133 -6.61 -7.36 -7.95
N LEU A 134 -6.62 -6.38 -8.87
CA LEU A 134 -6.83 -6.65 -10.28
C LEU A 134 -5.66 -7.43 -10.87
N ALA A 135 -4.42 -7.02 -10.59
CA ALA A 135 -3.23 -7.74 -11.01
C ALA A 135 -3.22 -9.18 -10.49
N CYS A 136 -3.54 -9.40 -9.22
CA CYS A 136 -3.69 -10.74 -8.65
C CYS A 136 -4.80 -11.55 -9.34
N GLN A 137 -5.92 -10.92 -9.66
CA GLN A 137 -7.04 -11.60 -10.33
C GLN A 137 -6.65 -12.07 -11.74
N GLU A 138 -5.88 -11.27 -12.48
CA GLU A 138 -5.44 -11.56 -13.83
C GLU A 138 -4.31 -12.60 -13.86
N ILE A 139 -3.35 -12.50 -12.94
CA ILE A 139 -2.13 -13.33 -12.93
C ILE A 139 -2.35 -14.64 -12.15
N PHE A 140 -3.07 -14.57 -11.03
CA PHE A 140 -3.20 -15.66 -10.04
C PHE A 140 -4.64 -16.12 -9.80
N ASN A 141 -5.57 -15.73 -10.68
CA ASN A 141 -6.96 -16.21 -10.74
C ASN A 141 -7.84 -15.91 -9.49
N ALA A 142 -7.39 -15.03 -8.60
CA ALA A 142 -8.14 -14.55 -7.45
C ALA A 142 -7.72 -13.12 -7.06
N PRO A 143 -8.63 -12.30 -6.50
CA PRO A 143 -8.24 -10.98 -6.03
C PRO A 143 -7.32 -11.09 -4.80
N LEU A 144 -6.58 -10.02 -4.49
CA LEU A 144 -5.87 -9.87 -3.23
C LEU A 144 -6.87 -9.53 -2.12
N LYS A 145 -6.74 -10.20 -0.97
CA LYS A 145 -7.42 -9.85 0.28
C LYS A 145 -6.40 -9.86 1.39
N VAL A 146 -6.17 -8.69 1.97
CA VAL A 146 -5.22 -8.47 3.04
C VAL A 146 -5.85 -7.51 4.04
N PRO A 147 -5.66 -7.68 5.36
CA PRO A 147 -6.02 -6.62 6.30
C PRO A 147 -5.23 -5.35 5.99
N THR A 148 -5.88 -4.20 6.13
CA THR A 148 -5.30 -2.91 5.80
C THR A 148 -5.31 -1.94 6.98
N VAL A 149 -4.29 -1.08 7.01
CA VAL A 149 -4.24 0.11 7.87
C VAL A 149 -4.07 1.31 6.95
N ASP A 150 -5.01 2.24 7.02
CA ASP A 150 -5.02 3.44 6.19
C ASP A 150 -4.71 4.68 7.03
N THR A 151 -3.51 5.24 6.84
CA THR A 151 -3.09 6.46 7.54
C THR A 151 -3.91 7.69 7.17
N PHE A 152 -4.49 7.74 5.97
CA PHE A 152 -5.44 8.79 5.56
C PHE A 152 -6.72 8.71 6.41
N ALA A 153 -7.27 7.51 6.57
CA ALA A 153 -8.46 7.27 7.37
C ALA A 153 -8.21 7.52 8.87
N ILE A 154 -7.03 7.13 9.40
CA ILE A 154 -6.64 7.43 10.78
C ILE A 154 -6.64 8.95 11.02
N GLU A 155 -5.95 9.71 10.17
CA GLU A 155 -5.85 11.17 10.31
C GLU A 155 -7.21 11.84 10.18
N ARG A 156 -8.03 11.45 9.18
CA ARG A 156 -9.39 11.97 9.02
C ARG A 156 -10.23 11.76 10.29
N ARG A 157 -10.26 10.53 10.81
CA ARG A 157 -11.00 10.21 12.05
C ARG A 157 -10.49 11.01 13.24
N HIS A 158 -9.17 11.24 13.33
CA HIS A 158 -8.60 12.07 14.38
C HIS A 158 -9.08 13.53 14.28
N MET A 159 -8.96 14.14 13.10
CA MET A 159 -9.38 15.53 12.87
C MET A 159 -10.88 15.73 13.13
N GLU A 160 -11.71 14.80 12.65
CA GLU A 160 -13.17 14.84 12.86
C GLU A 160 -13.54 14.74 14.35
N ARG A 161 -12.85 13.90 15.13
CA ARG A 161 -13.02 13.83 16.60
C ARG A 161 -12.62 15.14 17.29
N MET A 162 -11.69 15.89 16.71
CA MET A 162 -11.28 17.22 17.18
C MET A 162 -12.18 18.34 16.64
N GLY A 163 -13.28 18.02 15.96
CA GLY A 163 -14.25 18.99 15.41
C GLY A 163 -13.80 19.66 14.11
N THR A 164 -12.76 19.15 13.45
CA THR A 164 -12.27 19.65 12.16
C THR A 164 -12.65 18.67 11.05
N TYR A 165 -13.28 19.14 9.99
CA TYR A 165 -13.70 18.30 8.85
C TYR A 165 -12.79 18.57 7.65
N PRO A 166 -11.68 17.81 7.48
CA PRO A 166 -10.73 18.06 6.42
C PRO A 166 -11.29 17.74 5.04
N ARG A 167 -10.87 18.50 4.03
CA ARG A 167 -11.01 18.12 2.62
C ARG A 167 -9.89 17.15 2.25
N GLY A 168 -10.03 16.45 1.11
CA GLY A 168 -9.02 15.49 0.66
C GLY A 168 -7.63 16.10 0.47
N GLU A 169 -7.54 17.39 0.10
CA GLU A 169 -6.27 18.11 -0.02
C GLU A 169 -5.53 18.30 1.32
N ASP A 170 -6.28 18.45 2.42
CA ASP A 170 -5.73 18.61 3.77
C ASP A 170 -5.12 17.28 4.29
N LEU A 171 -5.56 16.17 3.71
CA LEU A 171 -5.17 14.82 4.07
C LEU A 171 -4.10 14.22 3.17
N ARG A 172 -3.58 14.95 2.18
CA ARG A 172 -2.44 14.48 1.37
C ARG A 172 -1.25 14.14 2.26
N LEU A 173 -0.56 13.04 1.97
CA LEU A 173 0.57 12.51 2.74
C LEU A 173 1.54 13.61 3.22
N ALA A 174 2.07 14.42 2.30
CA ALA A 174 2.97 15.53 2.64
C ALA A 174 2.36 16.55 3.63
N ARG A 175 1.06 16.87 3.49
CA ARG A 175 0.36 17.82 4.39
C ARG A 175 0.16 17.23 5.78
N VAL A 176 -0.15 15.95 5.87
CA VAL A 176 -0.28 15.27 7.17
C VAL A 176 1.09 15.21 7.85
N ARG A 177 2.12 14.72 7.15
CA ARG A 177 3.50 14.66 7.66
C ARG A 177 4.00 15.99 8.22
N GLN A 178 3.72 17.09 7.54
CA GLN A 178 4.06 18.44 7.99
C GLN A 178 3.46 18.77 9.38
N ARG A 179 2.21 18.33 9.66
CA ARG A 179 1.57 18.55 10.97
C ARG A 179 2.24 17.80 12.11
N TYR A 180 2.86 16.66 11.79
CA TYR A 180 3.62 15.85 12.76
C TYR A 180 5.11 16.23 12.82
N GLY A 181 5.54 17.26 12.10
CA GLY A 181 6.95 17.72 12.09
C GLY A 181 7.92 16.74 11.43
N LEU A 182 7.43 15.88 10.53
CA LEU A 182 8.25 14.93 9.78
C LEU A 182 8.98 15.62 8.61
N PRO A 183 10.13 15.09 8.15
CA PRO A 183 10.91 15.68 7.07
C PRO A 183 10.15 15.65 5.73
N ASP A 184 10.42 16.64 4.89
CA ASP A 184 9.89 16.71 3.53
C ASP A 184 10.67 15.75 2.61
N TYR A 185 9.93 14.98 1.82
CA TYR A 185 10.46 14.17 0.72
C TYR A 185 9.92 14.67 -0.61
N HIS A 186 10.63 14.37 -1.68
CA HIS A 186 10.06 14.51 -3.02
C HIS A 186 9.03 13.39 -3.21
N ASN A 187 7.78 13.78 -3.49
CA ASN A 187 6.71 12.83 -3.76
C ASN A 187 6.92 12.16 -5.13
N HIS A 188 6.15 11.10 -5.35
CA HIS A 188 6.00 10.40 -6.63
C HIS A 188 7.11 9.41 -6.94
N ASN A 189 7.57 8.74 -5.88
CA ASN A 189 8.38 7.54 -5.98
C ASN A 189 7.84 6.56 -4.94
N ALA A 190 7.27 5.44 -5.41
CA ALA A 190 6.56 4.50 -4.54
C ALA A 190 7.38 4.03 -3.31
N LEU A 191 8.70 3.86 -3.42
CA LEU A 191 9.50 3.47 -2.25
C LEU A 191 9.59 4.60 -1.22
N THR A 192 9.80 5.83 -1.70
CA THR A 192 9.90 7.02 -0.86
C THR A 192 8.55 7.32 -0.20
N ASP A 193 7.45 7.15 -0.93
CA ASP A 193 6.09 7.34 -0.44
C ASP A 193 5.67 6.24 0.54
N ALA A 194 6.07 4.97 0.32
CA ALA A 194 5.92 3.90 1.30
C ALA A 194 6.71 4.17 2.60
N LEU A 195 7.95 4.64 2.50
CA LEU A 195 8.73 5.07 3.66
C LEU A 195 8.05 6.24 4.38
N ALA A 196 7.55 7.20 3.62
CA ALA A 196 6.86 8.36 4.16
C ALA A 196 5.57 7.98 4.91
N CYS A 197 4.83 7.00 4.38
CA CYS A 197 3.67 6.41 5.02
C CYS A 197 4.05 5.70 6.33
N ALA A 198 5.13 4.92 6.33
CA ALA A 198 5.64 4.23 7.52
C ALA A 198 5.99 5.19 8.66
N GLU A 199 6.71 6.28 8.36
CA GLU A 199 7.06 7.31 9.34
C GLU A 199 5.80 8.01 9.90
N GLN A 200 4.84 8.34 9.03
CA GLN A 200 3.58 8.94 9.47
C GLN A 200 2.80 7.99 10.40
N TYR A 201 2.75 6.70 10.08
CA TYR A 201 2.13 5.71 10.95
C TYR A 201 2.79 5.66 12.33
N LEU A 202 4.13 5.67 12.40
CA LEU A 202 4.84 5.71 13.68
C LEU A 202 4.55 6.99 14.47
N ALA A 203 4.43 8.14 13.80
CA ALA A 203 4.00 9.39 14.42
C ALA A 203 2.58 9.29 14.99
N HIS A 204 1.60 8.81 14.20
CA HIS A 204 0.24 8.57 14.67
C HIS A 204 0.20 7.66 15.90
N ARG A 205 0.95 6.56 15.88
CA ARG A 205 1.00 5.62 17.00
C ARG A 205 1.62 6.22 18.26
N ALA A 206 2.55 7.17 18.12
CA ALA A 206 3.15 7.86 19.25
C ALA A 206 2.23 8.93 19.86
N THR A 207 1.30 9.50 19.09
CA THR A 207 0.50 10.66 19.52
C THR A 207 -0.98 10.36 19.75
N LEU A 208 -1.53 9.31 19.13
CA LEU A 208 -2.95 8.98 19.17
C LEU A 208 -3.22 7.78 20.10
N PRO A 209 -4.37 7.74 20.79
CA PRO A 209 -4.71 6.65 21.70
C PRO A 209 -5.18 5.40 20.93
N MET A 210 -4.23 4.62 20.41
CA MET A 210 -4.47 3.38 19.64
C MET A 210 -3.58 2.26 20.20
N SER A 211 -4.13 1.06 20.35
CA SER A 211 -3.45 -0.02 21.08
C SER A 211 -3.35 -1.34 20.32
N THR A 212 -4.33 -1.63 19.47
CA THR A 212 -4.44 -2.90 18.73
C THR A 212 -4.69 -2.67 17.24
N LEU A 213 -4.51 -3.71 16.43
CA LEU A 213 -4.87 -3.69 15.00
C LEU A 213 -6.32 -3.21 14.78
N LYS A 214 -7.25 -3.68 15.61
CA LYS A 214 -8.66 -3.26 15.55
C LYS A 214 -8.87 -1.75 15.63
N ASP A 215 -8.04 -1.03 16.39
CA ASP A 215 -8.17 0.42 16.59
C ASP A 215 -7.75 1.21 15.34
N VAL A 216 -6.82 0.65 14.55
CA VAL A 216 -6.23 1.31 13.37
C VAL A 216 -6.87 0.86 12.05
N MET A 217 -7.59 -0.26 12.05
CA MET A 217 -8.44 -0.65 10.93
C MET A 217 -9.59 0.35 10.73
N GLY A 218 -10.00 0.50 9.47
CA GLY A 218 -11.06 1.40 9.02
C GLY A 218 -12.41 1.09 9.65
#